data_AF-A0A167UL19-F1
#
_entry.id   AF-A0A167UL19-F1
#
_cell.length_a   1.000
_cell.length_b   1.000
_cell.length_c   1.000
_cell.angle_alpha   90.00
_cell.angle_beta   90.00
_cell.angle_gamma   90.00
#
_symmetry.space_group_name_H-M   'P 1'
#
loop_
_entity.id
_entity.type
_entity.pdbx_description
1 polymer ?
#
loop_
_entity_poly.entity_id
_entity_poly.type
_entity_poly.pdbx_seq_one_letter_code
_entity_poly.pdbx_strand_id
1 'polypeptide(L)'
;MENQEETGYVKRTQKDYTMSFKLQIVQEIERGSISISQVKKDYCIQSRSTIVQWLRKFGKFDWENQTPSNMSKSPEQRIMEFESKVKLLEKQKAFVEQRAFVADKKTIIFDMMIDIAEKEYQIEIRKNSSPEQSTILKKKINKQYYLPVICSG
;
A
#
# COMPACT_ATOMS: atom_id res chain seq x y z
N MET A 1 27.11 -9.31 -60.35
CA MET A 1 28.13 -9.62 -59.33
C MET A 1 27.59 -9.10 -58.02
N GLU A 2 27.14 -10.01 -57.17
CA GLU A 2 26.50 -9.74 -55.89
C GLU A 2 27.63 -9.56 -54.86
N ASN A 3 27.78 -8.36 -54.30
CA ASN A 3 28.78 -8.08 -53.26
C ASN A 3 28.27 -8.69 -51.95
N GLN A 4 28.79 -9.86 -51.61
CA GLN A 4 28.67 -10.43 -50.27
C GLN A 4 29.55 -9.61 -49.33
N GLU A 5 28.95 -8.67 -48.60
CA GLU A 5 29.63 -8.01 -47.49
C GLU A 5 29.83 -9.05 -46.37
N GLU A 6 31.03 -9.62 -46.31
CA GLU A 6 31.48 -10.43 -45.18
C GLU A 6 31.35 -9.60 -43.90
N THR A 7 30.31 -9.88 -43.11
CA THR A 7 30.12 -9.31 -41.78
C THR A 7 31.10 -9.96 -40.81
N GLY A 8 32.38 -9.64 -40.97
CA GLY A 8 33.44 -10.08 -40.09
C GLY A 8 33.12 -9.68 -38.64
N TYR A 9 33.05 -10.67 -37.75
CA TYR A 9 32.89 -10.42 -36.32
C TYR A 9 34.11 -9.65 -35.79
N VAL A 10 33.95 -8.35 -35.58
CA VAL A 10 34.99 -7.51 -34.96
C VAL A 10 35.06 -7.84 -33.47
N LYS A 11 36.21 -8.38 -33.03
CA LYS A 11 36.46 -8.63 -31.61
C LYS A 11 36.36 -7.34 -30.81
N ARG A 12 35.65 -7.38 -29.69
CA ARG A 12 35.54 -6.25 -28.77
C ARG A 12 36.90 -6.02 -28.07
N THR A 13 37.29 -4.76 -27.94
CA THR A 13 38.46 -4.37 -27.14
C THR A 13 38.15 -4.51 -25.65
N GLN A 14 39.14 -4.77 -24.79
CA GLN A 14 38.90 -4.74 -23.35
C GLN A 14 38.84 -3.28 -22.89
N LYS A 15 37.77 -2.89 -22.17
CA LYS A 15 37.63 -1.57 -21.56
C LYS A 15 37.29 -1.72 -20.08
N ASP A 16 38.14 -1.20 -19.21
CA ASP A 16 37.91 -1.16 -17.78
C ASP A 16 37.30 0.18 -17.38
N TYR A 17 36.19 0.12 -16.65
CA TYR A 17 35.49 1.29 -16.14
C TYR A 17 35.72 1.41 -14.64
N THR A 18 36.08 2.62 -14.18
CA THR A 18 36.29 2.91 -12.77
C THR A 18 35.00 2.79 -11.96
N MET A 19 35.11 2.52 -10.66
CA MET A 19 33.93 2.32 -9.82
C MET A 19 33.08 3.59 -9.67
N SER A 20 33.70 4.76 -9.52
CA SER A 20 33.00 6.05 -9.44
C SER A 20 32.16 6.31 -10.69
N PHE A 21 32.72 6.03 -11.87
CA PHE A 21 32.02 6.19 -13.14
C PHE A 21 30.78 5.29 -13.23
N LYS A 22 30.89 4.02 -12.84
CA LYS A 22 29.75 3.09 -12.81
C LYS A 22 28.62 3.59 -11.92
N LEU A 23 28.96 4.09 -10.72
CA LEU A 23 27.97 4.60 -9.76
C LEU A 23 27.29 5.87 -10.27
N GLN A 24 28.04 6.79 -10.89
CA GLN A 24 27.47 8.00 -11.48
C GLN A 24 26.44 7.66 -12.56
N ILE A 25 26.80 6.77 -13.49
CA ILE A 25 25.92 6.32 -14.57
C ILE A 25 24.63 5.68 -14.02
N VAL A 26 24.76 4.83 -12.98
CA VAL A 26 23.61 4.19 -12.33
C VAL A 26 22.69 5.25 -11.72
N GLN A 27 23.23 6.23 -10.99
CA GLN A 27 22.44 7.30 -10.38
C GLN A 27 21.71 8.17 -11.42
N GLU A 28 22.36 8.51 -12.54
CA GLU A 28 21.76 9.30 -13.62
C GLU A 28 20.58 8.55 -14.30
N ILE A 29 20.73 7.23 -14.49
CA ILE A 29 19.68 6.39 -15.05
C ILE A 29 18.51 6.24 -14.07
N GLU A 30 18.79 6.03 -12.78
CA GLU A 30 17.75 5.87 -11.77
C GLU A 30 16.95 7.14 -11.51
N ARG A 31 17.59 8.31 -11.65
CA ARG A 31 16.90 9.61 -11.65
C ARG A 31 16.04 9.82 -12.90
N GLY A 32 16.16 8.97 -13.91
CA GLY A 32 15.47 9.10 -15.19
C GLY A 32 16.00 10.22 -16.08
N SER A 33 17.16 10.80 -15.76
CA SER A 33 17.74 11.92 -16.52
C SER A 33 18.30 11.45 -17.87
N ILE A 34 18.87 10.25 -17.91
CA ILE A 34 19.46 9.68 -19.12
C ILE A 34 18.98 8.24 -19.32
N SER A 35 18.61 7.89 -20.55
CA SER A 35 18.24 6.51 -20.90
C SER A 35 19.49 5.64 -21.12
N ILE A 36 19.38 4.33 -20.92
CA ILE A 36 20.48 3.37 -21.13
C ILE A 36 21.06 3.48 -22.57
N SER A 37 20.19 3.69 -23.55
CA SER A 37 20.59 3.86 -24.96
C SER A 37 21.40 5.14 -25.19
N GLN A 38 21.05 6.20 -24.48
CA GLN A 38 21.73 7.49 -24.55
C GLN A 38 23.11 7.42 -23.88
N VAL A 39 23.18 6.84 -22.68
CA VAL A 39 24.45 6.57 -21.97
C VAL A 39 25.43 5.79 -22.84
N LYS A 40 24.95 4.75 -23.55
CA LYS A 40 25.78 3.95 -24.45
C LYS A 40 26.44 4.82 -25.54
N LYS A 41 25.68 5.76 -26.13
CA LYS A 41 26.16 6.66 -27.19
C LYS A 41 27.12 7.70 -26.63
N ASP A 42 26.72 8.41 -25.58
CA ASP A 42 27.44 9.57 -25.06
C ASP A 42 28.78 9.17 -24.43
N TYR A 43 28.79 8.05 -23.68
CA TYR A 43 30.00 7.58 -23.00
C TYR A 43 30.72 6.44 -23.73
N CYS A 44 30.31 6.13 -24.97
CA CYS A 44 30.93 5.10 -25.82
C CYS A 44 31.11 3.75 -25.12
N ILE A 45 30.08 3.34 -24.37
CA ILE A 45 30.04 2.06 -23.66
C ILE A 45 29.75 0.95 -24.66
N GLN A 46 30.48 -0.15 -24.54
CA GLN A 46 30.50 -1.20 -25.55
C GLN A 46 29.16 -1.89 -25.76
N SER A 47 28.42 -2.12 -24.67
CA SER A 47 27.15 -2.83 -24.73
C SER A 47 26.16 -2.28 -23.72
N ARG A 48 24.87 -2.31 -24.11
CA ARG A 48 23.74 -2.09 -23.21
C ARG A 48 23.77 -3.07 -22.04
N SER A 49 24.18 -4.32 -22.27
CA SER A 49 24.25 -5.35 -21.22
C SER A 49 25.21 -5.00 -20.09
N THR A 50 26.31 -4.31 -20.39
CA THR A 50 27.27 -3.83 -19.37
C THR A 50 26.59 -2.87 -18.40
N ILE A 51 25.82 -1.91 -18.92
CA ILE A 51 25.10 -0.92 -18.11
C ILE A 51 24.01 -1.61 -17.29
N VAL A 52 23.27 -2.57 -17.89
CA VAL A 52 22.26 -3.35 -17.18
C VAL A 52 22.87 -4.15 -16.03
N GLN A 53 24.07 -4.72 -16.20
CA GLN A 53 24.77 -5.40 -15.11
C GLN A 53 25.15 -4.44 -13.98
N TRP A 54 25.54 -3.20 -14.28
CA TRP A 54 25.79 -2.19 -13.25
C TRP A 54 24.52 -1.81 -12.51
N LEU A 55 23.41 -1.62 -13.22
CA LEU A 55 22.11 -1.33 -12.61
C LEU A 55 21.62 -2.49 -11.73
N ARG A 56 21.88 -3.74 -12.11
CA ARG A 56 21.55 -4.92 -11.29
C ARG A 56 22.42 -5.04 -10.03
N LYS A 57 23.70 -4.64 -10.11
CA LYS A 57 24.65 -4.77 -9.00
C LYS A 57 24.62 -3.59 -8.03
N PHE A 58 24.43 -2.39 -8.55
CA PHE A 58 24.58 -1.14 -7.81
C PHE A 58 23.31 -0.30 -7.80
N GLY A 59 22.29 -0.68 -8.56
CA GLY A 59 21.02 0.02 -8.56
C GLY A 59 20.16 -0.34 -7.35
N LYS A 60 19.26 0.57 -6.99
CA LYS A 60 18.23 0.44 -5.96
C LYS A 60 16.93 -0.17 -6.47
N PHE A 61 16.75 -0.24 -7.80
CA PHE A 61 15.55 -0.80 -8.42
C PHE A 61 15.36 -2.28 -8.08
N ASP A 62 14.13 -2.70 -7.76
CA ASP A 62 13.81 -4.08 -7.44
C ASP A 62 13.74 -4.93 -8.73
N TRP A 63 14.85 -5.59 -9.04
CA TRP A 63 14.96 -6.45 -10.21
C TRP A 63 14.31 -7.82 -10.02
N GLU A 64 14.04 -8.26 -8.79
CA GLU A 64 13.46 -9.58 -8.49
C GLU A 64 11.93 -9.54 -8.56
N ASN A 65 11.31 -8.45 -8.08
CA ASN A 65 9.86 -8.26 -8.15
C ASN A 65 9.42 -7.44 -9.37
N GLN A 66 10.10 -7.62 -10.51
CA GLN A 66 9.62 -7.04 -11.76
C GLN A 66 8.25 -7.64 -12.08
N THR A 67 7.24 -6.77 -12.27
CA THR A 67 5.96 -7.22 -12.82
C THR A 67 6.26 -7.89 -14.16
N PRO A 68 6.03 -9.20 -14.33
CA PRO A 68 6.22 -9.85 -15.62
C PRO A 68 5.39 -9.06 -16.63
N SER A 69 5.96 -8.88 -17.83
CA SER A 69 5.41 -8.09 -18.95
C SER A 69 3.89 -7.95 -18.88
N ASN A 70 3.37 -6.72 -19.03
CA ASN A 70 1.94 -6.39 -19.08
C ASN A 70 1.23 -7.08 -20.26
N MET A 71 1.16 -8.40 -20.19
CA MET A 71 0.44 -9.28 -21.08
C MET A 71 -0.90 -9.49 -20.43
N SER A 72 -1.96 -9.34 -21.22
CA SER A 72 -3.30 -9.65 -20.75
C SER A 72 -3.35 -11.11 -20.29
N LYS A 73 -3.71 -11.35 -19.02
CA LYS A 73 -3.90 -12.70 -18.48
C LYS A 73 -4.90 -13.48 -19.34
N SER A 74 -4.58 -14.75 -19.63
CA SER A 74 -5.51 -15.69 -20.28
C SER A 74 -6.81 -15.77 -19.47
N PRO A 75 -7.99 -15.96 -20.10
CA PRO A 75 -9.26 -16.15 -19.38
C PRO A 75 -9.18 -17.24 -18.30
N GLU A 76 -8.50 -18.35 -18.58
CA GLU A 76 -8.35 -19.48 -17.66
C GLU A 76 -7.53 -19.12 -16.40
N GLN A 77 -6.43 -18.39 -16.58
CA GLN A 77 -5.62 -17.89 -15.44
C GLN A 77 -6.43 -16.94 -14.56
N ARG A 78 -7.30 -16.12 -15.17
CA ARG A 78 -8.21 -15.23 -14.45
C ARG A 78 -9.22 -16.01 -13.62
N ILE A 79 -9.81 -17.06 -14.19
CA ILE A 79 -10.77 -17.92 -13.49
C ILE A 79 -10.09 -18.54 -12.26
N MET A 80 -8.91 -19.14 -12.42
CA MET A 80 -8.15 -19.75 -11.31
C MET A 80 -7.82 -18.74 -10.19
N GLU A 81 -7.38 -17.52 -10.57
CA GLU A 81 -7.12 -16.46 -9.60
C GLU A 81 -8.40 -16.04 -8.86
N PHE A 82 -9.51 -15.87 -9.56
CA PHE A 82 -10.79 -15.53 -8.95
C PHE A 82 -11.29 -16.61 -8.01
N GLU A 83 -11.18 -17.89 -8.38
CA GLU A 83 -11.53 -19.02 -7.51
C GLU A 83 -10.70 -19.03 -6.23
N SER A 84 -9.39 -18.80 -6.35
CA SER A 84 -8.50 -18.71 -5.18
C SER A 84 -8.91 -17.56 -4.24
N LYS A 85 -9.33 -16.43 -4.80
CA LYS A 85 -9.77 -15.25 -4.07
C LYS A 85 -11.11 -15.49 -3.38
N VAL A 86 -12.07 -16.11 -4.07
CA VAL A 86 -13.37 -16.49 -3.50
C VAL A 86 -13.16 -17.43 -2.31
N LYS A 87 -12.35 -18.49 -2.47
CA LYS A 87 -12.04 -19.43 -1.39
C LYS A 87 -11.38 -18.77 -0.17
N LEU A 88 -10.51 -17.78 -0.39
CA LEU A 88 -9.90 -17.02 0.70
C LEU A 88 -10.93 -16.16 1.43
N LEU A 89 -11.77 -15.44 0.68
CA LEU A 89 -12.82 -14.59 1.23
C LEU A 89 -13.85 -15.39 2.02
N GLU A 90 -14.26 -16.56 1.50
CA GLU A 90 -15.17 -17.47 2.19
C GLU A 90 -14.61 -17.92 3.55
N LYS A 91 -13.32 -18.28 3.60
CA LYS A 91 -12.66 -18.64 4.88
C LYS A 91 -12.64 -17.49 5.87
N GLN A 92 -12.33 -16.27 5.42
CA GLN A 92 -12.32 -15.09 6.28
C GLN A 92 -13.72 -14.79 6.82
N LYS A 93 -14.74 -14.88 5.97
CA LYS A 93 -16.14 -14.69 6.35
C LYS A 93 -16.58 -15.70 7.40
N ALA A 94 -16.35 -17.00 7.15
CA ALA A 94 -16.71 -18.06 8.09
C ALA A 94 -16.04 -17.88 9.46
N PHE A 95 -14.78 -17.44 9.47
CA PHE A 95 -14.04 -17.16 10.71
C PHE A 95 -14.63 -16.00 11.50
N VAL A 96 -15.01 -14.91 10.82
CA VAL A 96 -15.64 -13.74 11.45
C VAL A 96 -17.02 -14.10 12.00
N GLU A 97 -17.83 -14.84 11.24
CA GLU A 97 -19.15 -15.31 11.68
C GLU A 97 -19.04 -16.21 12.92
N GLN A 98 -18.08 -17.14 12.95
CA GLN A 98 -17.84 -17.98 14.11
C GLN A 98 -17.45 -17.16 15.34
N ARG A 99 -16.58 -16.14 15.17
CA ARG A 99 -16.17 -15.25 16.27
C ARG A 99 -17.34 -14.43 16.80
N ALA A 100 -18.17 -13.87 15.92
CA ALA A 100 -19.37 -13.12 16.31
C ALA A 100 -20.32 -14.01 17.12
N PHE A 101 -20.61 -15.21 16.62
CA PHE A 101 -21.47 -16.18 17.30
C PHE A 101 -20.98 -16.55 18.70
N VAL A 102 -19.67 -16.75 18.87
CA VAL A 102 -19.07 -17.03 20.18
C VAL A 102 -19.17 -15.82 21.11
N ALA A 103 -18.93 -14.61 20.59
CA ALA A 103 -19.05 -13.38 21.37
C ALA A 103 -20.49 -13.12 21.84
N ASP A 104 -21.49 -13.36 20.98
CA ASP A 104 -22.90 -13.20 21.31
C ASP A 104 -23.31 -14.16 22.42
N LYS A 105 -22.95 -15.45 22.29
CA LYS A 105 -23.19 -16.45 23.34
C LYS A 105 -22.51 -16.09 24.66
N LYS A 106 -21.27 -15.61 24.60
CA LYS A 106 -20.53 -15.19 25.78
C LYS A 106 -21.23 -14.04 26.50
N THR A 107 -21.76 -13.07 25.74
CA THR A 107 -22.52 -11.93 26.27
C THR A 107 -23.79 -12.40 26.96
N ILE A 108 -24.59 -13.26 26.31
CA ILE A 108 -25.82 -13.82 26.89
C ILE A 108 -25.54 -14.53 28.22
N ILE A 109 -24.51 -15.37 28.27
CA ILE A 109 -24.15 -16.09 29.50
C ILE A 109 -23.71 -15.13 30.60
N PHE A 110 -22.94 -14.08 30.26
CA PHE A 110 -22.55 -13.07 31.25
C PHE A 110 -23.73 -12.28 31.79
N ASP A 111 -24.66 -11.87 30.95
CA ASP A 111 -25.87 -11.17 31.38
C ASP A 111 -26.68 -12.05 32.36
N MET A 112 -26.82 -13.34 32.05
CA MET A 112 -27.47 -14.30 32.96
C MET A 112 -26.74 -14.44 34.31
N MET A 113 -25.40 -14.52 34.30
CA MET A 113 -24.61 -14.62 35.54
C MET A 113 -24.70 -13.33 36.38
N ILE A 114 -24.71 -12.16 35.73
CA ILE A 114 -24.90 -10.87 36.40
C ILE A 114 -26.28 -10.81 37.06
N ASP A 115 -27.34 -11.20 36.34
CA ASP A 115 -28.70 -11.24 36.87
C ASP A 115 -28.82 -12.13 38.12
N ILE A 116 -28.14 -13.29 38.13
CA ILE A 116 -28.12 -14.20 39.28
C ILE A 116 -27.37 -13.56 40.46
N ALA A 117 -26.19 -12.97 40.21
CA ALA A 117 -25.38 -12.33 41.24
C ALA A 117 -26.11 -11.15 41.92
N GLU A 118 -26.82 -10.33 41.14
CA GLU A 118 -27.59 -9.21 41.65
C GLU A 118 -28.82 -9.69 42.46
N LYS A 119 -29.57 -10.68 41.95
CA LYS A 119 -30.80 -11.17 42.60
C LYS A 119 -30.51 -11.98 43.86
N GLU A 120 -29.65 -12.98 43.77
CA GLU A 120 -29.45 -13.96 44.86
C GLU A 120 -28.45 -13.47 45.90
N TYR A 121 -27.39 -12.78 45.48
CA TYR A 121 -26.27 -12.40 46.36
C TYR A 121 -26.23 -10.90 46.70
N GLN A 122 -27.15 -10.08 46.15
CA GLN A 122 -27.19 -8.61 46.30
C GLN A 122 -25.85 -7.92 46.02
N ILE A 123 -25.04 -8.48 45.10
CA ILE A 123 -23.79 -7.87 44.67
C ILE A 123 -24.12 -6.89 43.54
N GLU A 124 -24.00 -5.59 43.80
CA GLU A 124 -24.22 -4.55 42.78
C GLU A 124 -23.03 -4.52 41.79
N ILE A 125 -23.16 -5.21 40.66
CA ILE A 125 -22.11 -5.30 39.63
C ILE A 125 -22.36 -4.27 38.52
N ARG A 126 -23.62 -4.09 38.08
CA ARG A 126 -23.94 -3.12 37.04
C ARG A 126 -23.91 -1.70 37.60
N LYS A 127 -23.27 -0.78 36.88
CA LYS A 127 -23.25 0.64 37.24
C LYS A 127 -24.63 1.26 36.96
N ASN A 128 -25.53 1.18 37.93
CA ASN A 128 -26.91 1.65 37.84
C ASN A 128 -27.08 3.17 38.05
N SER A 129 -25.97 3.92 38.15
CA SER A 129 -26.02 5.38 38.22
C SER A 129 -26.53 5.95 36.90
N SER A 130 -27.71 6.57 36.93
CA SER A 130 -28.09 7.62 35.96
C SER A 130 -26.86 8.49 35.68
N PRO A 131 -26.52 8.84 34.42
CA PRO A 131 -25.55 9.89 34.20
C PRO A 131 -26.16 11.14 34.84
N GLU A 132 -25.71 11.51 36.04
CA GLU A 132 -25.95 12.85 36.56
C GLU A 132 -25.33 13.78 35.54
N GLN A 133 -26.17 14.28 34.63
CA GLN A 133 -25.85 15.39 33.76
C GLN A 133 -25.51 16.52 34.73
N SER A 134 -24.21 16.73 34.97
CA SER A 134 -23.75 17.89 35.72
C SER A 134 -24.39 19.09 35.05
N THR A 135 -25.34 19.70 35.75
CA THR A 135 -26.02 20.90 35.29
C THR A 135 -24.98 22.01 35.37
N ILE A 136 -24.20 22.14 34.30
CA ILE A 136 -23.38 23.32 34.05
C ILE A 136 -24.38 24.47 34.02
N LEU A 137 -24.44 25.19 35.13
CA LEU A 137 -25.28 26.36 35.35
C LEU A 137 -25.21 27.24 34.11
N LYS A 138 -26.35 27.38 33.42
CA LYS A 138 -26.56 28.31 32.32
C LYS A 138 -26.28 29.72 32.81
N LYS A 139 -25.02 30.16 32.71
CA LYS A 139 -24.63 31.55 32.90
C LYS A 139 -25.22 32.30 31.71
N LYS A 140 -26.41 32.88 31.90
CA LYS A 140 -27.08 33.77 30.94
C LYS A 140 -26.12 34.91 30.60
N ILE A 141 -25.52 34.86 29.41
CA ILE A 141 -24.89 36.03 28.80
C ILE A 141 -25.98 36.70 27.98
N ASN A 142 -26.55 37.79 28.51
CA ASN A 142 -27.39 38.70 27.74
C ASN A 142 -26.51 39.38 26.68
N LYS A 143 -26.60 38.93 25.42
CA LYS A 143 -26.14 39.71 24.27
C LYS A 143 -27.36 40.37 23.63
N GLN A 144 -27.50 41.67 23.91
CA GLN A 144 -28.39 42.58 23.21
C GLN A 144 -27.88 42.73 21.77
N TYR A 145 -28.59 42.18 20.79
CA TYR A 145 -28.32 42.48 19.38
C TYR A 145 -29.06 43.77 19.02
N TYR A 146 -28.31 44.82 18.67
CA TYR A 146 -28.86 45.99 18.00
C TYR A 146 -29.01 45.67 16.51
N LEU A 147 -30.23 45.81 15.98
CA LEU A 147 -30.49 45.78 14.54
C LEU A 147 -30.17 47.16 13.95
N PRO A 148 -29.42 47.25 12.83
CA PRO A 148 -29.18 48.53 12.17
C PRO A 148 -30.46 49.04 11.48
N VAL A 149 -30.78 50.30 11.75
CA VAL A 149 -31.84 51.06 11.08
C VAL A 149 -31.44 51.26 9.63
N ILE A 150 -32.19 50.67 8.70
CA ILE A 150 -32.05 50.91 7.26
C ILE A 150 -32.76 52.23 6.95
N CYS A 151 -32.02 53.30 6.67
CA CYS A 151 -32.57 54.54 6.15
C CYS A 151 -32.89 54.37 4.66
N SER A 152 -34.14 54.64 4.29
CA SER A 152 -34.60 54.75 2.91
C SER A 152 -34.33 56.18 2.42
N GLY A 153 -33.61 56.31 1.30
CA GLY A 153 -33.38 57.56 0.56
C GLY A 153 -33.04 57.24 -0.88
#